data_AF-A0A382AWW9-F1
#
_entry.id   AF-A0A382AWW9-F1
#
_cell.length_a   1.000
_cell.length_b   1.000
_cell.length_c   1.000
_cell.angle_alpha   90.00
_cell.angle_beta   90.00
_cell.angle_gamma   90.00
#
_symmetry.space_group_name_H-M   'P 1'
#
loop_
_entity.id
_entity.type
_entity.pdbx_description
1 polymer ?
#
loop_
_entity_poly.entity_id
_entity_poly.type
_entity_poly.pdbx_seq_one_letter_code
_entity_poly.pdbx_strand_id
1 'polypeptide(L)'
;MKVLVIDKSKFPRDKACGGLLTARLFDELPELEPYIKPIIECASNDVNLYSPSMKYRIDFEFPEGTPWNITREVFDNAVLEAAGDVGAEIMTETRVSDFEFNGGVTV
;
A
#
# COMPACT_ATOMS: atom_id res chain seq x y z
N MET A 1 -14.31 18.40 1.11
CA MET A 1 -13.20 18.74 0.20
C MET A 1 -13.46 18.03 -1.13
N LYS A 2 -13.17 18.63 -2.28
CA LYS A 2 -13.22 17.91 -3.57
C LYS A 2 -11.82 17.37 -3.85
N VAL A 3 -11.70 16.07 -4.11
CA VAL A 3 -10.43 15.37 -4.29
C VAL A 3 -10.44 14.68 -5.65
N LEU A 4 -9.33 14.81 -6.37
CA LEU A 4 -9.08 14.13 -7.64
C LEU A 4 -7.77 13.34 -7.53
N VAL A 5 -7.82 12.04 -7.81
CA VAL A 5 -6.66 11.15 -7.92
C VAL A 5 -6.31 11.01 -9.40
N ILE A 6 -5.06 11.31 -9.75
CA ILE A 6 -4.54 11.17 -11.11
C ILE A 6 -3.37 10.19 -11.10
N ASP A 7 -3.46 9.12 -11.89
CA ASP A 7 -2.36 8.17 -12.09
C ASP A 7 -2.17 7.85 -13.59
N LYS A 8 -0.90 7.75 -14.01
CA LYS A 8 -0.52 7.42 -15.39
C LYS A 8 -0.81 5.97 -15.77
N SER A 9 -0.91 5.09 -14.78
CA SER A 9 -1.12 3.66 -14.98
C SER A 9 -2.62 3.34 -15.00
N LYS A 10 -2.98 2.27 -15.70
CA LYS A 10 -4.29 1.64 -15.60
C LYS A 10 -4.34 0.75 -14.35
N PHE A 11 -5.45 0.74 -13.62
CA PHE A 11 -5.67 -0.16 -12.49
C PHE A 11 -6.58 -1.35 -12.88
N PRO A 12 -6.40 -2.53 -12.29
CA PRO A 12 -5.31 -2.89 -11.38
C PRO A 12 -3.94 -2.88 -12.10
N ARG A 13 -2.85 -2.60 -11.36
CA ARG A 13 -1.50 -2.49 -11.94
C ARG A 13 -0.50 -3.41 -11.25
N ASP A 14 0.30 -4.08 -12.07
CA ASP A 14 1.45 -4.84 -11.59
C ASP A 14 2.65 -3.91 -11.33
N LYS A 15 3.21 -4.00 -10.13
CA LYS A 15 4.45 -3.33 -9.70
C LYS A 15 5.16 -4.23 -8.71
N ALA A 16 6.38 -4.65 -9.08
CA ALA A 16 7.23 -5.50 -8.24
C ALA A 16 7.37 -4.93 -6.82
N CYS A 17 7.15 -5.80 -5.82
CA CYS A 17 7.23 -5.49 -4.40
C CYS A 17 7.37 -6.78 -3.58
N GLY A 18 7.93 -6.68 -2.38
CA GLY A 18 8.05 -7.81 -1.46
C GLY A 18 6.76 -8.24 -0.79
N GLY A 19 5.67 -7.47 -0.93
CA GLY A 19 4.33 -7.88 -0.48
C GLY A 19 4.08 -7.89 1.03
N LEU A 20 5.03 -7.45 1.86
CA LEU A 20 4.91 -7.51 3.32
C LEU A 20 4.23 -6.25 3.90
N LEU A 21 3.17 -6.45 4.67
CA LEU A 21 2.38 -5.42 5.34
C LEU A 21 2.43 -5.60 6.87
N THR A 22 2.83 -4.57 7.60
CA THR A 22 2.95 -4.65 9.06
C THR A 22 1.63 -4.40 9.79
N ALA A 23 1.49 -4.94 11.00
CA ALA A 23 0.36 -4.70 11.91
C ALA A 23 -0.02 -3.21 12.06
N ARG A 24 1.01 -2.34 12.05
CA ARG A 24 0.88 -0.89 12.25
C ARG A 24 -0.07 -0.20 11.27
N LEU A 25 -0.34 -0.80 10.10
CA LEU A 25 -1.28 -0.20 9.14
C LEU A 25 -2.60 0.16 9.82
N PHE A 26 -3.15 -0.74 10.63
CA PHE A 26 -4.47 -0.53 11.23
C PHE A 26 -4.42 0.26 12.53
N ASP A 27 -3.25 0.34 13.17
CA ASP A 27 -3.03 1.28 14.28
C ASP A 27 -3.01 2.73 13.77
N GLU A 28 -2.45 2.96 12.58
CA GLU A 28 -2.30 4.29 12.00
C GLU A 28 -3.47 4.71 11.09
N LEU A 29 -4.07 3.75 10.37
CA LEU A 29 -5.13 3.95 9.37
C LEU A 29 -6.27 2.93 9.58
N PRO A 30 -6.98 2.98 10.73
CA PRO A 30 -8.04 2.03 11.06
C PRO A 30 -9.19 2.01 10.04
N GLU A 31 -9.44 3.13 9.36
CA GLU A 31 -10.46 3.24 8.31
C GLU A 31 -10.20 2.34 7.09
N LEU A 32 -8.96 1.88 6.89
CA LEU A 32 -8.61 0.96 5.81
C LEU A 32 -8.91 -0.50 6.15
N GLU A 33 -9.20 -0.83 7.41
CA GLU A 33 -9.47 -2.22 7.81
C GLU A 33 -10.52 -2.94 6.95
N PRO A 34 -11.70 -2.35 6.66
CA PRO A 34 -12.73 -3.03 5.89
C PRO A 34 -12.31 -3.32 4.44
N TYR A 35 -11.39 -2.52 3.90
CA TYR A 35 -10.91 -2.64 2.53
C TYR A 35 -9.72 -3.60 2.41
N ILE A 36 -8.86 -3.62 3.42
CA ILE A 36 -7.58 -4.33 3.34
C ILE A 36 -7.63 -5.70 4.01
N LYS A 37 -8.35 -5.89 5.12
CA LYS A 37 -8.46 -7.22 5.76
C LYS A 37 -8.96 -8.32 4.81
N PRO A 38 -9.96 -8.08 3.92
CA PRO A 38 -10.45 -9.10 3.00
C PRO A 38 -9.45 -9.55 1.93
N ILE A 39 -8.41 -8.76 1.66
CA ILE A 39 -7.43 -9.03 0.60
C ILE A 39 -6.07 -9.50 1.14
N ILE A 40 -5.95 -9.69 2.44
CA ILE A 40 -4.78 -10.32 3.05
C ILE A 40 -4.72 -11.78 2.62
N GLU A 41 -3.60 -12.20 2.04
CA GLU A 41 -3.45 -13.56 1.52
C GLU A 41 -3.06 -14.54 2.63
N CYS A 42 -2.07 -14.16 3.44
CA CYS A 42 -1.64 -14.94 4.61
C CYS A 42 -0.85 -14.08 5.60
N ALA A 43 -0.70 -14.57 6.84
CA ALA A 43 0.25 -14.03 7.79
C ALA A 43 1.63 -14.72 7.65
N SER A 44 2.69 -13.97 7.88
CA SER A 44 4.05 -14.45 8.07
C SER A 44 4.33 -14.63 9.56
N ASN A 45 5.03 -15.69 9.92
CA ASN A 45 5.34 -15.99 11.33
C ASN A 45 6.74 -15.54 11.75
N ASP A 46 7.67 -15.48 10.81
CA ASP A 46 9.08 -15.17 11.09
C ASP A 46 9.76 -14.43 9.94
N VAL A 47 10.92 -13.84 10.26
CA VAL A 47 11.90 -13.38 9.28
C VAL A 47 13.27 -13.89 9.68
N ASN A 48 13.96 -14.47 8.70
CA ASN A 48 15.31 -15.00 8.87
C ASN A 48 16.29 -14.13 8.07
N LEU A 49 17.21 -13.47 8.77
CA LEU A 49 18.23 -12.61 8.16
C LEU A 49 19.55 -13.38 8.11
N TYR A 50 20.07 -13.56 6.90
CA TYR A 50 21.33 -14.24 6.68
C TYR A 50 22.43 -13.24 6.33
N SER A 51 23.60 -13.39 6.95
CA SER A 51 24.81 -12.70 6.48
C SER A 51 25.15 -13.12 5.04
N PRO A 52 25.88 -12.30 4.26
CA PRO A 52 26.23 -12.65 2.87
C PRO A 52 27.01 -13.96 2.72
N SER A 53 27.77 -14.36 3.74
CA SER A 53 28.51 -15.63 3.77
C SER A 53 27.66 -16.82 4.21
N MET A 54 26.38 -16.58 4.57
CA MET A 54 25.44 -17.54 5.16
C MET A 54 25.90 -18.12 6.52
N LYS A 55 27.02 -17.63 7.08
CA LYS A 55 27.59 -18.16 8.34
C LYS A 55 26.80 -17.71 9.57
N TYR A 56 26.32 -16.48 9.54
CA TYR A 56 25.54 -15.89 10.62
C TYR A 56 24.08 -15.75 10.18
N ARG A 57 23.17 -16.07 11.09
CA ARG A 57 21.74 -15.96 10.92
C ARG A 57 21.14 -15.28 12.15
N ILE A 58 20.17 -14.40 11.93
CA ILE A 58 19.30 -13.86 12.96
C ILE A 58 17.89 -14.35 12.66
N ASP A 59 17.29 -15.03 13.63
CA ASP A 59 15.91 -15.49 13.57
C ASP A 59 15.07 -14.51 14.38
N PHE A 60 13.99 -14.01 13.78
CA PHE A 60 13.03 -13.14 14.46
C PHE A 60 11.62 -13.68 14.22
N GLU A 61 10.95 -14.03 15.31
CA GLU A 61 9.55 -14.45 15.29
C GLU A 61 8.66 -13.23 15.54
N PHE A 62 7.61 -13.10 14.74
CA PHE A 62 6.61 -12.07 14.94
C PHE A 62 5.52 -12.54 15.92
N PRO A 63 4.86 -11.61 16.64
CA PRO A 63 3.63 -11.94 17.35
C PRO A 63 2.58 -12.53 16.40
N GLU A 64 1.79 -13.49 16.90
CA GLU A 64 0.82 -14.23 16.09
C GLU A 64 -0.06 -13.30 15.24
N GLY A 65 -0.17 -13.63 13.95
CA GLY A 65 -1.11 -12.99 13.03
C GLY A 65 -0.59 -11.79 12.26
N THR A 66 0.67 -11.36 12.38
CA THR A 66 1.31 -10.31 11.55
C THR A 66 2.81 -10.52 11.42
N PRO A 67 3.51 -9.98 10.41
CA PRO A 67 3.03 -9.19 9.28
C PRO A 67 2.26 -10.04 8.26
N TRP A 68 1.55 -9.40 7.35
CA TRP A 68 0.74 -10.04 6.31
C TRP A 68 1.42 -9.99 4.96
N ASN A 69 1.20 -11.01 4.14
CA ASN A 69 1.52 -10.99 2.72
C ASN A 69 0.30 -10.53 1.92
N ILE A 70 0.56 -9.65 0.96
CA ILE A 70 -0.41 -9.16 -0.02
C ILE A 70 0.21 -9.18 -1.42
N THR A 71 -0.65 -9.34 -2.42
CA THR A 71 -0.30 -9.00 -3.80
C THR A 71 -0.53 -7.49 -4.01
N ARG A 72 0.52 -6.77 -4.44
CA ARG A 72 0.46 -5.31 -4.61
C ARG A 72 -0.58 -4.85 -5.62
N GLU A 73 -0.82 -5.63 -6.65
CA GLU A 73 -1.85 -5.35 -7.65
C GLU A 73 -3.24 -5.26 -7.00
N VAL A 74 -3.54 -6.17 -6.07
CA VAL A 74 -4.81 -6.21 -5.33
C VAL A 74 -4.86 -5.11 -4.27
N PHE A 75 -3.78 -4.92 -3.52
CA PHE A 75 -3.70 -3.89 -2.49
C PHE A 75 -3.85 -2.47 -3.04
N ASP A 76 -3.06 -2.12 -4.07
CA ASP A 76 -3.12 -0.78 -4.67
C ASP A 76 -4.51 -0.52 -5.29
N ASN A 77 -5.19 -1.55 -5.82
CA ASN A 77 -6.55 -1.44 -6.35
C ASN A 77 -7.59 -1.22 -5.23
N ALA A 78 -7.54 -1.99 -4.14
CA ALA A 78 -8.47 -1.85 -3.03
C ALA A 78 -8.38 -0.46 -2.37
N VAL A 79 -7.17 0.11 -2.25
CA VAL A 79 -6.99 1.48 -1.73
C VAL A 79 -7.57 2.52 -2.69
N LEU A 80 -7.42 2.32 -4.01
CA LEU A 80 -7.98 3.23 -5.01
C LEU A 80 -9.52 3.19 -4.99
N GLU A 81 -10.11 2.01 -4.89
CA GLU A 81 -11.56 1.82 -4.74
C GLU A 81 -12.07 2.46 -3.45
N ALA A 82 -11.38 2.28 -2.33
CA ALA A 82 -11.71 2.93 -1.06
C ALA A 82 -11.75 4.46 -1.17
N ALA A 83 -10.80 5.05 -1.92
CA ALA A 83 -10.81 6.50 -2.19
C ALA A 83 -12.04 6.93 -3.01
N GLY A 84 -12.41 6.14 -4.04
CA GLY A 84 -13.60 6.37 -4.84
C GLY A 84 -14.89 6.31 -4.02
N ASP A 85 -15.00 5.32 -3.13
CA ASP A 85 -16.16 5.12 -2.26
C ASP A 85 -16.43 6.31 -1.32
N VAL A 86 -15.37 7.00 -0.87
CA VAL A 86 -15.48 8.20 -0.03
C VAL A 86 -15.60 9.50 -0.84
N GLY A 87 -15.73 9.40 -2.16
CA GLY A 87 -16.05 10.51 -3.06
C GLY A 87 -14.86 11.17 -3.76
N ALA A 88 -13.68 10.53 -3.79
CA ALA A 88 -12.61 10.99 -4.67
C ALA A 88 -12.95 10.67 -6.14
N GLU A 89 -12.71 11.63 -7.03
CA GLU A 89 -12.73 11.38 -8.47
C GLU A 89 -11.44 10.67 -8.89
N ILE A 90 -11.53 9.68 -9.76
CA ILE A 90 -10.40 8.85 -10.18
C ILE A 90 -10.16 9.00 -11.69
N MET A 91 -8.97 9.48 -12.05
CA MET A 91 -8.48 9.56 -13.43
C MET A 91 -7.22 8.72 -13.60
N THR A 92 -7.39 7.49 -14.06
CA THR A 92 -6.28 6.60 -14.44
C THR A 92 -5.85 6.82 -15.89
N GLU A 93 -4.75 6.18 -16.30
CA GLU A 93 -4.18 6.32 -17.65
C GLU A 93 -3.89 7.79 -18.05
N THR A 94 -3.72 8.66 -17.05
CA THR A 94 -3.57 10.10 -17.20
C THR A 94 -2.27 10.54 -16.54
N ARG A 95 -1.32 11.01 -17.36
CA ARG A 95 -0.05 11.53 -16.86
C ARG A 95 -0.13 13.04 -16.67
N VAL A 96 0.14 13.51 -15.45
CA VAL A 96 0.44 14.92 -15.22
C VAL A 96 1.76 15.27 -15.92
N SER A 97 1.74 16.20 -16.87
CA SER A 97 2.91 16.59 -17.66
C SER A 97 3.56 17.90 -17.19
N ASP A 98 2.80 18.77 -16.52
CA ASP A 98 3.26 20.08 -16.08
C ASP A 98 2.40 20.61 -14.92
N PHE A 99 2.83 21.69 -14.26
CA PHE A 99 2.05 22.42 -13.27
C PHE A 99 2.34 23.93 -13.34
N GLU A 100 1.34 24.77 -13.07
CA GLU A 100 1.50 26.23 -12.95
C GLU A 100 1.13 26.70 -11.55
N PHE A 101 2.02 27.45 -10.90
CA PHE A 101 1.77 28.07 -9.59
C PHE A 101 1.18 29.47 -9.76
N ASN A 102 -0.11 29.63 -9.50
CA ASN A 102 -0.79 30.93 -9.54
C ASN A 102 -0.87 31.58 -8.14
N GLY A 103 0.29 31.97 -7.58
CA GLY A 103 0.35 32.83 -6.39
C GLY A 103 0.53 32.13 -5.03
N GLY A 104 0.66 30.79 -5.01
CA GLY A 104 1.02 30.01 -3.81
C GLY A 104 -0.10 29.86 -2.78
N VAL A 105 -0.17 28.69 -2.13
CA VAL A 105 -0.96 28.51 -0.91
C VAL A 105 -0.13 29.07 0.24
N THR A 106 -0.58 30.16 0.87
CA THR A 106 -0.01 30.57 2.15
C THR A 106 -0.54 29.60 3.20
N VAL A 107 0.37 28.87 3.84
CA VAL A 107 0.06 27.98 4.98
C VAL A 107 0.03 28.80 6.26
#